data_AF-A0A936AVN1-F1
#
_entry.id   AF-A0A936AVN1-F1
#
_cell.length_a   1.000
_cell.length_b   1.000
_cell.length_c   1.000
_cell.angle_alpha   90.00
_cell.angle_beta   90.00
_cell.angle_gamma   90.00
#
_symmetry.space_group_name_H-M   'P 1'
#
loop_
_entity.id
_entity.type
_entity.pdbx_description
1 polymer ?
#
loop_
_entity_poly.entity_id
_entity_poly.type
_entity_poly.pdbx_seq_one_letter_code
_entity_poly.pdbx_strand_id
1 'polypeptide(L)'
;MTVERIAPFTFVESRHSQMVFINGIYSKELSDLSGLPESAVVTSLAGMTEEQALVASRHLAAYAKYQDDAFTALNTAHIGDGALVYIPGGKIVETPVHVLFISTSEEASATHPRVLIIAGKGAMATIIESYVSTEDNVYLTNAVTEVFAAEESAITHYRLQEE
;
A
#
# COMPACT_ATOMS: atom_id res chain seq x y z
N MET A 1 4.36 -15.61 -10.91
CA MET A 1 5.30 -14.71 -10.20
C MET A 1 6.00 -15.52 -9.11
N THR A 2 7.30 -15.30 -8.84
CA THR A 2 8.05 -16.02 -7.78
C THR A 2 8.90 -15.04 -6.95
N VAL A 3 9.42 -15.48 -5.80
CA VAL A 3 10.28 -14.66 -4.92
C VAL A 3 11.55 -14.19 -5.66
N GLU A 4 12.16 -15.05 -6.48
CA GLU A 4 13.34 -14.70 -7.27
C GLU A 4 13.04 -13.61 -8.30
N ARG A 5 11.84 -13.60 -8.88
CA ARG A 5 11.43 -12.58 -9.86
C ARG A 5 11.18 -11.21 -9.24
N ILE A 6 10.82 -11.14 -7.96
CA ILE A 6 10.57 -9.86 -7.27
C ILE A 6 11.79 -9.33 -6.53
N ALA A 7 12.82 -10.17 -6.31
CA ALA A 7 14.03 -9.82 -5.57
C ALA A 7 14.73 -8.53 -6.04
N PRO A 8 14.80 -8.18 -7.35
CA PRO A 8 15.39 -6.92 -7.79
C PRO A 8 14.66 -5.67 -7.26
N PHE A 9 13.38 -5.81 -6.93
CA PHE A 9 12.51 -4.72 -6.46
C PHE A 9 12.33 -4.73 -4.93
N THR A 10 12.98 -5.64 -4.21
CA THR A 10 12.91 -5.74 -2.75
C THR A 10 14.15 -5.11 -2.12
N PHE A 11 13.94 -4.11 -1.25
CA PHE A 11 15.03 -3.52 -0.48
C PHE A 11 15.45 -4.44 0.69
N VAL A 12 16.73 -4.39 1.05
CA VAL A 12 17.26 -5.22 2.15
C VAL A 12 16.60 -4.81 3.47
N GLU A 13 16.37 -3.52 3.66
CA GLU A 13 15.79 -2.89 4.84
C GLU A 13 14.31 -3.21 5.03
N SER A 14 13.59 -3.55 3.96
CA SER A 14 12.15 -3.86 4.00
C SER A 14 11.81 -5.33 3.70
N ARG A 15 12.81 -6.21 3.59
CA ARG A 15 12.61 -7.62 3.20
C ARG A 15 11.61 -8.38 4.07
N HIS A 16 11.53 -8.03 5.35
CA HIS A 16 10.62 -8.65 6.32
C HIS A 16 9.41 -7.74 6.66
N SER A 17 9.20 -6.67 5.90
CA SER A 17 8.13 -5.70 6.07
C SER A 17 7.55 -5.26 4.72
N GLN A 18 7.51 -6.20 3.76
CA GLN A 18 7.07 -6.00 2.40
C GLN A 18 5.71 -6.67 2.15
N MET A 19 4.75 -5.87 1.68
CA MET A 19 3.53 -6.35 1.04
C MET A 19 3.71 -6.35 -0.47
N VAL A 20 3.30 -7.43 -1.13
CA VAL A 20 3.34 -7.58 -2.58
C VAL A 20 1.94 -7.73 -3.15
N PHE A 21 1.64 -6.93 -4.16
CA PHE A 21 0.38 -6.96 -4.91
C PHE A 21 0.67 -7.27 -6.37
N ILE A 22 -0.02 -8.26 -6.94
CA ILE A 22 0.10 -8.62 -8.35
C ILE A 22 -1.20 -8.23 -9.06
N ASN A 23 -1.10 -7.33 -10.04
CA ASN A 23 -2.25 -6.77 -10.77
C ASN A 23 -3.35 -6.24 -9.82
N GLY A 24 -2.94 -5.60 -8.73
CA GLY A 24 -3.83 -5.01 -7.73
C GLY A 24 -4.32 -5.94 -6.62
N ILE A 25 -3.95 -7.23 -6.63
CA ILE A 25 -4.40 -8.22 -5.62
C ILE A 25 -3.25 -8.62 -4.69
N TYR A 26 -3.50 -8.64 -3.38
CA TYR A 26 -2.49 -9.02 -2.39
C TYR A 26 -2.03 -10.47 -2.54
N SER A 27 -0.71 -10.67 -2.57
CA SER A 27 -0.09 -12.00 -2.60
C SER A 27 0.58 -12.30 -1.26
N LYS A 28 -0.11 -13.09 -0.42
CA LYS A 28 0.44 -13.55 0.86
C LYS A 28 1.73 -14.37 0.69
N GLU A 29 1.83 -15.15 -0.39
CA GLU A 29 2.99 -16.02 -0.64
C GLU A 29 4.27 -15.24 -0.98
N LEU A 30 4.13 -14.04 -1.55
CA LEU A 30 5.24 -13.17 -1.92
C LEU A 30 5.51 -12.05 -0.90
N SER A 31 4.67 -11.95 0.13
CA SER A 31 4.76 -10.93 1.17
C SER A 31 5.40 -11.50 2.43
N ASP A 32 6.16 -10.66 3.12
CA ASP A 32 6.72 -10.97 4.43
C ASP A 32 6.57 -9.73 5.33
N LEU A 33 5.84 -9.91 6.43
CA LEU A 33 5.55 -8.87 7.41
C LEU A 33 6.10 -9.22 8.81
N SER A 34 6.94 -10.25 8.90
CA SER A 34 7.47 -10.77 10.18
C SER A 34 8.42 -9.82 10.90
N GLY A 35 8.99 -8.84 10.20
CA GLY A 35 9.86 -7.80 10.72
C GLY A 35 9.12 -6.55 11.20
N LEU A 36 7.78 -6.53 11.13
CA LEU A 36 6.97 -5.45 11.68
C LEU A 36 6.66 -5.69 13.16
N PRO A 37 6.62 -4.64 14.00
CA PRO A 37 6.20 -4.77 15.38
C PRO A 37 4.71 -5.09 15.46
N GLU A 38 4.30 -5.89 16.45
CA GLU A 38 2.89 -6.25 16.67
C GLU A 38 1.96 -5.04 16.85
N SER A 39 2.51 -3.89 17.22
CA SER A 39 1.75 -2.65 17.36
C SER A 39 1.35 -2.03 16.02
N ALA A 40 2.01 -2.36 14.91
CA ALA A 40 1.65 -1.84 13.59
C ALA A 40 0.64 -2.78 12.92
N VAL A 41 -0.43 -2.21 12.38
CA VAL A 41 -1.40 -2.97 11.58
C VAL A 41 -1.07 -2.74 10.11
N VAL A 42 -0.48 -3.74 9.47
CA VAL A 42 -0.19 -3.74 8.03
C VAL A 42 -0.88 -4.94 7.42
N THR A 43 -1.87 -4.69 6.56
CA THR A 43 -2.73 -5.74 6.00
C THR A 43 -3.34 -5.30 4.67
N SER A 44 -3.90 -6.26 3.92
CA SER A 44 -4.62 -5.95 2.70
C SER A 44 -6.04 -5.46 3.04
N LEU A 45 -6.58 -4.56 2.22
CA LEU A 45 -7.94 -4.02 2.39
C LEU A 45 -8.98 -5.15 2.31
N ALA A 46 -8.78 -6.11 1.40
CA ALA A 46 -9.67 -7.26 1.28
C ALA A 46 -9.58 -8.24 2.46
N GLY A 47 -8.47 -8.25 3.18
CA GLY A 47 -8.18 -9.17 4.30
C GLY A 47 -8.39 -8.57 5.69
N MET A 48 -8.98 -7.38 5.80
CA MET A 48 -9.19 -6.71 7.09
C MET A 48 -10.14 -7.47 8.01
N THR A 49 -9.85 -7.47 9.30
CA THR A 49 -10.83 -7.84 10.34
C THR A 49 -11.91 -6.76 10.47
N GLU A 50 -13.02 -7.07 11.14
CA GLU A 50 -14.09 -6.08 11.39
C GLU A 50 -13.58 -4.84 12.14
N GLU A 51 -12.68 -5.02 13.11
CA GLU A 51 -12.09 -3.90 13.86
C GLU A 51 -11.23 -3.01 12.96
N GLN A 52 -10.40 -3.62 12.11
CA GLN A 52 -9.55 -2.90 11.16
C GLN A 52 -10.38 -2.16 10.11
N ALA A 53 -11.42 -2.80 9.59
CA ALA A 53 -12.36 -2.20 8.65
C ALA A 53 -13.10 -1.02 9.28
N LEU A 54 -13.50 -1.12 10.55
CA LEU A 54 -14.13 -0.01 11.26
C LEU A 54 -13.20 1.20 11.37
N VAL A 55 -11.92 0.98 11.68
CA VAL A 55 -10.91 2.06 11.68
C VAL A 55 -10.74 2.64 10.28
N ALA A 56 -10.50 1.79 9.27
CA ALA A 56 -10.25 2.20 7.90
C ALA A 56 -11.44 2.97 7.29
N SER A 57 -12.67 2.58 7.58
CA SER A 57 -13.90 3.19 7.02
C SER A 57 -14.05 4.68 7.32
N ARG A 58 -13.41 5.19 8.38
CA ARG A 58 -13.41 6.62 8.73
C ARG A 58 -12.49 7.46 7.85
N HIS A 59 -11.56 6.81 7.16
CA HIS A 59 -10.46 7.44 6.45
C HIS A 59 -10.43 7.08 4.96
N LEU A 60 -10.94 5.91 4.58
CA LEU A 60 -10.97 5.43 3.21
C LEU A 60 -11.92 6.28 2.35
N ALA A 61 -11.41 6.78 1.23
CA ALA A 61 -12.11 7.68 0.31
C ALA A 61 -12.64 8.98 0.95
N ALA A 62 -12.08 9.38 2.10
CA ALA A 62 -12.47 10.60 2.81
C ALA A 62 -11.62 11.81 2.41
N TYR A 63 -10.40 11.60 1.89
CA TYR A 63 -9.45 12.67 1.62
C TYR A 63 -9.24 12.90 0.12
N ALA A 64 -9.24 11.82 -0.65
CA ALA A 64 -9.22 11.90 -2.10
C ALA A 64 -10.63 12.25 -2.61
N LYS A 65 -10.83 13.48 -3.07
CA LYS A 65 -12.14 14.00 -3.50
C LYS A 65 -12.59 13.40 -4.83
N TYR A 66 -13.11 12.18 -4.78
CA TYR A 66 -13.61 11.45 -5.95
C TYR A 66 -14.74 12.18 -6.71
N GLN A 67 -15.42 13.15 -6.10
CA GLN A 67 -16.48 13.93 -6.76
C GLN A 67 -15.90 14.95 -7.76
N ASP A 68 -14.65 15.36 -7.57
CA ASP A 68 -14.01 16.43 -8.33
C ASP A 68 -12.97 15.90 -9.34
N ASP A 69 -12.60 14.62 -9.27
CA ASP A 69 -11.56 14.02 -10.09
C ASP A 69 -11.94 12.63 -10.62
N ALA A 70 -11.97 12.49 -11.95
CA ALA A 70 -12.44 11.28 -12.61
C ALA A 70 -11.53 10.06 -12.38
N PHE A 71 -10.22 10.25 -12.22
CA PHE A 71 -9.28 9.17 -11.94
C PHE A 71 -9.43 8.67 -10.50
N THR A 72 -9.62 9.58 -9.55
CA THR A 72 -9.94 9.27 -8.17
C THR A 72 -11.29 8.57 -8.07
N ALA A 73 -12.30 9.02 -8.81
CA ALA A 73 -13.60 8.36 -8.91
C ALA A 73 -13.46 6.94 -9.45
N LEU A 74 -12.71 6.78 -10.55
CA LEU A 74 -12.48 5.49 -11.19
C LEU A 74 -11.74 4.52 -10.25
N ASN A 75 -10.68 4.98 -9.58
CA ASN A 75 -9.95 4.18 -8.60
C ASN A 75 -10.88 3.78 -7.45
N THR A 76 -11.65 4.74 -6.90
CA THR A 76 -12.59 4.50 -5.80
C THR A 76 -13.68 3.49 -6.18
N ALA A 77 -14.18 3.54 -7.42
CA ALA A 77 -15.16 2.57 -7.93
C ALA A 77 -14.59 1.16 -8.09
N HIS A 78 -13.26 1.02 -8.26
CA HIS A 78 -12.55 -0.25 -8.44
C HIS A 78 -11.72 -0.64 -7.21
N ILE A 79 -12.01 -0.12 -6.01
CA ILE A 79 -11.39 -0.61 -4.78
C ILE A 79 -11.82 -2.07 -4.58
N GLY A 80 -10.95 -2.99 -4.98
CA GLY A 80 -11.10 -4.43 -4.71
C GLY A 80 -10.17 -4.89 -3.60
N ASP A 81 -8.90 -4.51 -3.68
CA ASP A 81 -7.89 -4.73 -2.65
C ASP A 81 -6.91 -3.54 -2.62
N GLY A 82 -6.00 -3.53 -1.66
CA GLY A 82 -5.04 -2.45 -1.46
C GLY A 82 -4.32 -2.61 -0.13
N ALA A 83 -3.49 -1.66 0.26
CA ALA A 83 -2.77 -1.71 1.52
C ALA A 83 -3.41 -0.80 2.58
N LEU A 84 -3.58 -1.33 3.78
CA LEU A 84 -3.77 -0.54 5.00
C LEU A 84 -2.46 -0.56 5.79
N VAL A 85 -1.95 0.63 6.10
CA VAL A 85 -0.84 0.83 7.06
C VAL A 85 -1.36 1.72 8.19
N TYR A 86 -1.71 1.10 9.31
CA TYR A 86 -2.17 1.81 10.51
C TYR A 86 -1.15 1.70 11.65
N ILE A 87 -0.64 2.85 12.08
CA ILE A 87 0.29 3.00 13.20
C ILE A 87 -0.45 3.67 14.37
N PRO A 88 -0.70 2.95 15.48
CA PRO A 88 -1.33 3.52 16.66
C PRO A 88 -0.53 4.67 17.27
N GLY A 89 -1.19 5.52 18.06
CA GLY A 89 -0.54 6.68 18.67
C GLY A 89 0.64 6.32 19.57
N GLY A 90 1.68 7.15 19.53
CA GLY A 90 2.92 7.02 20.29
C GLY A 90 3.81 5.85 19.88
N LYS A 91 3.52 5.18 18.75
CA LYS A 91 4.32 4.07 18.25
C LYS A 91 5.28 4.53 17.16
N ILE A 92 6.50 4.03 17.24
CA ILE A 92 7.55 4.25 16.24
C ILE A 92 7.80 2.91 15.55
N VAL A 93 7.69 2.89 14.23
CA VAL A 93 8.07 1.76 13.39
C VAL A 93 9.38 2.11 12.69
N GLU A 94 10.49 1.54 13.18
CA GLU A 94 11.83 1.81 12.66
C GLU A 94 12.06 1.14 11.29
N THR A 95 11.54 -0.07 11.11
CA THR A 95 11.62 -0.80 9.85
C THR A 95 10.68 -0.16 8.80
N PRO A 96 11.16 0.19 7.60
CA PRO A 96 10.29 0.71 6.54
C PRO A 96 9.21 -0.30 6.15
N VAL A 97 7.96 0.13 6.03
CA VAL A 97 6.88 -0.67 5.45
C VAL A 97 6.94 -0.48 3.93
N HIS A 98 7.14 -1.56 3.18
CA HIS A 98 7.21 -1.51 1.72
C HIS A 98 5.96 -2.12 1.09
N VAL A 99 5.27 -1.35 0.27
CA VAL A 99 4.12 -1.78 -0.52
C VAL A 99 4.55 -1.83 -1.98
N LEU A 100 4.74 -3.03 -2.51
CA LEU A 100 5.18 -3.28 -3.88
C LEU A 100 3.99 -3.72 -4.74
N PHE A 101 3.67 -2.93 -5.75
CA PHE A 101 2.70 -3.25 -6.79
C PHE A 101 3.41 -3.69 -8.06
N ILE A 102 3.06 -4.86 -8.57
CA ILE A 102 3.65 -5.46 -9.76
C ILE A 102 2.57 -5.67 -10.82
N SER A 103 2.78 -5.08 -11.99
CA SER A 103 1.99 -5.29 -13.20
C SER A 103 2.63 -6.37 -14.07
N THR A 104 1.85 -7.38 -14.49
CA THR A 104 2.39 -8.58 -15.17
C THR A 104 1.64 -8.97 -16.45
N SER A 105 0.73 -8.15 -16.97
CA SER A 105 -0.19 -8.59 -18.03
C SER A 105 0.48 -8.71 -19.41
N GLU A 106 0.11 -9.75 -20.16
CA GLU A 106 0.47 -9.93 -21.58
C GLU A 106 -0.37 -9.05 -22.52
N GLU A 107 -1.54 -8.57 -22.06
CA GLU A 107 -2.43 -7.66 -22.77
C GLU A 107 -2.52 -6.30 -22.06
N ALA A 108 -3.11 -5.30 -22.73
CA ALA A 108 -3.30 -3.99 -22.13
C ALA A 108 -4.19 -4.06 -20.88
N SER A 109 -3.68 -3.63 -19.74
CA SER A 109 -4.38 -3.70 -18.45
C SER A 109 -4.38 -2.37 -17.71
N ALA A 110 -5.40 -2.17 -16.87
CA ALA A 110 -5.46 -1.06 -15.95
C ALA A 110 -5.53 -1.60 -14.53
N THR A 111 -4.67 -1.10 -13.64
CA THR A 111 -4.72 -1.38 -12.21
C THR A 111 -5.14 -0.11 -11.46
N HIS A 112 -5.82 -0.32 -10.33
CA HIS A 112 -6.31 0.75 -9.46
C HIS A 112 -5.79 0.60 -8.03
N PRO A 113 -4.47 0.70 -7.79
CA PRO A 113 -3.89 0.55 -6.46
C PRO A 113 -4.47 1.55 -5.46
N ARG A 114 -4.76 1.07 -4.25
CA ARG A 114 -5.18 1.90 -3.12
C ARG A 114 -4.27 1.65 -1.94
N VAL A 115 -3.68 2.72 -1.40
CA VAL A 115 -2.93 2.69 -0.14
C VAL A 115 -3.58 3.64 0.85
N LEU A 116 -3.89 3.15 2.04
CA LEU A 116 -4.40 3.95 3.15
C LEU A 116 -3.41 3.92 4.30
N ILE A 117 -2.84 5.08 4.62
CA ILE A 117 -1.90 5.27 5.73
C ILE A 117 -2.61 6.06 6.82
N ILE A 118 -2.65 5.50 8.04
CA ILE A 118 -3.25 6.12 9.21
C ILE A 118 -2.20 6.17 10.32
N ALA A 119 -1.80 7.36 10.73
CA ALA A 119 -0.85 7.58 11.80
C ALA A 119 -1.55 8.26 12.99
N GLY A 120 -1.61 7.55 14.13
CA GLY A 120 -2.11 8.09 15.38
C GLY A 120 -1.22 9.19 15.97
N LYS A 121 -1.68 9.87 17.02
CA LYS A 121 -0.94 10.98 17.63
C LYS A 121 0.48 10.56 18.02
N GLY A 122 1.51 11.30 17.61
CA GLY A 122 2.91 10.96 17.92
C GLY A 122 3.45 9.71 17.22
N ALA A 123 2.73 9.13 16.25
CA ALA A 123 3.19 7.95 15.53
C ALA A 123 4.28 8.31 14.50
N MET A 124 5.26 7.43 14.31
CA MET A 124 6.33 7.63 13.32
C MET A 124 6.57 6.37 12.50
N ALA A 125 6.66 6.52 11.18
CA ALA A 125 6.97 5.41 10.28
C ALA A 125 7.49 5.90 8.92
N THR A 126 8.20 5.01 8.23
CA THR A 126 8.55 5.17 6.82
C THR A 126 7.74 4.19 5.98
N ILE A 127 7.05 4.68 4.96
CA ILE A 127 6.33 3.88 3.98
C ILE A 127 6.98 4.08 2.61
N ILE A 128 7.33 2.97 1.96
CA ILE A 128 7.81 2.94 0.58
C ILE A 128 6.71 2.32 -0.27
N GLU A 129 6.34 2.99 -1.35
CA GLU A 129 5.33 2.54 -2.30
C GLU A 129 6.02 2.41 -3.67
N SER A 130 6.11 1.19 -4.20
CA SER A 130 6.79 0.91 -5.46
C SER A 130 5.81 0.39 -6.51
N TYR A 131 5.95 0.89 -7.73
CA TYR A 131 5.24 0.41 -8.90
C TYR A 131 6.25 -0.07 -9.93
N VAL A 132 6.10 -1.33 -10.33
CA VAL A 132 7.01 -1.97 -11.28
C VAL A 132 6.21 -2.78 -12.30
N SER A 133 6.73 -2.85 -13.53
CA SER A 133 6.24 -3.78 -14.56
C SER A 133 7.28 -4.86 -14.79
N THR A 134 6.83 -6.10 -15.03
CA THR A 134 7.74 -7.19 -15.45
C THR A 134 7.76 -7.42 -16.95
N GLU A 135 6.94 -6.71 -17.72
CA GLU A 135 6.82 -6.84 -19.18
C GLU A 135 6.71 -5.45 -19.84
N ASP A 136 7.20 -5.30 -21.07
CA ASP A 136 7.19 -4.03 -21.84
C ASP A 136 5.81 -3.74 -22.51
N ASN A 137 4.71 -4.09 -21.84
CA ASN A 137 3.36 -3.96 -22.38
C ASN A 137 2.70 -2.63 -22.00
N VAL A 138 1.69 -2.22 -22.77
CA VAL A 138 0.91 -1.01 -22.46
C VAL A 138 0.05 -1.27 -21.23
N TYR A 139 0.28 -0.55 -20.13
CA TYR A 139 -0.55 -0.64 -18.92
C TYR A 139 -0.94 0.76 -18.43
N LEU A 140 -1.92 0.81 -17.52
CA LEU A 140 -2.29 2.01 -16.78
C LEU A 140 -2.30 1.72 -15.29
N THR A 141 -1.46 2.41 -14.54
CA THR A 141 -1.49 2.39 -13.07
C THR A 141 -2.16 3.66 -12.56
N ASN A 142 -3.43 3.57 -12.18
CA ASN A 142 -4.15 4.68 -11.56
C ASN A 142 -4.11 4.51 -10.05
N ALA A 143 -3.01 4.91 -9.42
CA ALA A 143 -2.76 4.71 -7.99
C ALA A 143 -3.18 5.91 -7.13
N VAL A 144 -3.89 5.61 -6.03
CA VAL A 144 -4.34 6.59 -5.03
C VAL A 144 -3.80 6.20 -3.66
N THR A 145 -3.15 7.17 -3.00
CA THR A 145 -2.68 7.03 -1.62
C THR A 145 -3.34 8.09 -0.76
N GLU A 146 -3.98 7.65 0.32
CA GLU A 146 -4.60 8.51 1.32
C GLU A 146 -3.79 8.45 2.61
N VAL A 147 -3.45 9.61 3.16
CA VAL A 147 -2.66 9.70 4.39
C VAL A 147 -3.40 10.53 5.42
N PHE A 148 -3.73 9.92 6.55
CA PHE A 148 -4.17 10.61 7.74
C PHE A 148 -3.02 10.64 8.75
N ALA A 149 -2.52 11.84 9.04
CA ALA A 149 -1.47 12.08 10.03
C ALA A 149 -2.06 12.90 11.19
N ALA A 150 -2.17 12.28 12.37
CA ALA A 150 -2.64 12.97 13.57
C ALA A 150 -1.56 13.92 14.13
N GLU A 151 -1.93 14.70 15.15
CA GLU A 151 -1.04 15.62 15.85
C GLU A 151 0.28 14.94 16.25
N GLU A 152 1.41 15.65 16.11
CA GLU A 152 2.75 15.17 16.47
C GLU A 152 3.22 13.88 15.74
N SER A 153 2.45 13.35 14.78
CA SER A 153 2.91 12.22 13.97
C SER A 153 3.89 12.66 12.88
N ALA A 154 4.79 11.74 12.48
CA ALA A 154 5.76 11.96 11.43
C ALA A 154 5.79 10.76 10.47
N ILE A 155 5.21 10.94 9.28
CA ILE A 155 5.21 9.94 8.23
C ILE A 155 6.15 10.36 7.11
N THR A 156 7.13 9.52 6.81
CA THR A 156 7.96 9.65 5.61
C THR A 156 7.41 8.72 4.55
N HIS A 157 6.95 9.25 3.43
CA HIS A 157 6.38 8.48 2.33
C HIS A 157 7.23 8.65 1.08
N TYR A 158 7.74 7.53 0.56
CA TYR A 158 8.44 7.45 -0.71
C TYR A 158 7.53 6.78 -1.72
N ARG A 159 7.42 7.36 -2.91
CA ARG A 159 6.80 6.72 -4.07
C ARG A 159 7.82 6.54 -5.16
N LEU A 160 8.05 5.29 -5.56
CA LEU A 160 8.98 4.88 -6.60
C LEU A 160 8.17 4.34 -7.79
N GLN A 161 8.41 4.89 -8.96
CA GLN A 161 7.82 4.45 -10.22
C GLN A 161 8.95 4.01 -11.12
N GLU A 162 9.06 2.69 -11.33
CA GLU A 162 10.08 2.03 -12.17
C GLU A 162 9.41 1.17 -13.24
N GLU A 163 8.14 1.48 -13.51
CA GLU A 163 7.30 0.87 -14.53
C GLU A 163 7.54 1.52 -15.91
#